data_AF-A0A0B6ZX40-F1
#
_entry.id   AF-A0A0B6ZX40-F1
#
_cell.length_a   1.000
_cell.length_b   1.000
_cell.length_c   1.000
_cell.angle_alpha   90.00
_cell.angle_beta   90.00
_cell.angle_gamma   90.00
#
_symmetry.space_group_name_H-M   'P 1'
#
loop_
_entity.id
_entity.type
_entity.pdbx_description
1 polymer ?
#
loop_
_entity_poly.entity_id
_entity_poly.type
_entity_poly.pdbx_seq_one_letter_code
_entity_poly.pdbx_strand_id
1 'polypeptide(L)'
;EIFFVCIIVFSTISGLKCKGALFRHEIAYVLGQIQSDACVKQLSENLQDVNESSMVRHECAEALGSIATPEATSILQKYLIDTERVVRESCIVALDMSEYENSDQFQFL
;
A
#
# COMPACT_ATOMS: atom_id res chain seq x y z
N GLU A 1 -10.60 -12.38 18.24
CA GLU A 1 -9.87 -11.16 17.81
C GLU A 1 -8.93 -11.39 16.60
N ILE A 2 -7.81 -12.15 16.66
CA ILE A 2 -6.89 -12.37 15.50
C ILE A 2 -7.58 -13.02 14.28
N PHE A 3 -8.51 -13.94 14.51
CA PHE A 3 -9.22 -14.66 13.45
C PHE A 3 -10.08 -13.75 12.56
N PHE A 4 -10.56 -12.62 13.07
CA PHE A 4 -11.42 -11.69 12.32
C PHE A 4 -10.59 -10.82 11.37
N VAL A 5 -9.40 -10.39 11.81
CA VAL A 5 -8.45 -9.65 10.98
C VAL A 5 -7.94 -10.52 9.82
N CYS A 6 -7.61 -11.80 10.06
CA CYS A 6 -7.19 -12.70 8.98
C CYS A 6 -8.29 -12.94 7.92
N ILE A 7 -9.56 -13.09 8.32
CA ILE A 7 -10.67 -13.26 7.37
C ILE A 7 -10.87 -11.99 6.54
N ILE A 8 -10.81 -10.82 7.19
CA ILE A 8 -10.91 -9.53 6.48
C ILE A 8 -9.74 -9.40 5.50
N VAL A 9 -8.50 -9.61 5.93
CA VAL A 9 -7.32 -9.54 5.04
C VAL A 9 -7.47 -10.48 3.84
N PHE A 10 -7.88 -11.74 4.05
CA PHE A 10 -8.04 -12.71 2.96
C PHE A 10 -9.16 -12.34 1.97
N SER A 11 -10.29 -11.84 2.49
CA SER A 11 -11.41 -11.36 1.66
C SER A 11 -11.05 -10.09 0.90
N THR A 12 -10.34 -9.17 1.54
CA THR A 12 -9.96 -7.84 1.04
C THR A 12 -8.86 -7.94 -0.03
N ILE A 13 -7.90 -8.87 0.12
CA ILE A 13 -6.92 -9.19 -0.92
C ILE A 13 -7.60 -9.68 -2.22
N SER A 14 -8.65 -10.49 -2.10
CA SER A 14 -9.43 -10.92 -3.27
C SER A 14 -10.23 -9.75 -3.88
N GLY A 15 -10.60 -8.76 -3.04
CA GLY A 15 -11.29 -7.53 -3.42
C GLY A 15 -10.49 -6.62 -4.38
N LEU A 16 -9.15 -6.67 -4.34
CA LEU A 16 -8.27 -5.99 -5.31
C LEU A 16 -8.42 -6.54 -6.75
N LYS A 17 -9.24 -7.58 -6.97
CA LYS A 17 -9.56 -8.11 -8.30
C LYS A 17 -11.02 -7.84 -8.73
N CYS A 18 -11.79 -7.13 -7.91
CA CYS A 18 -13.20 -6.83 -8.20
C CYS A 18 -13.36 -5.74 -9.28
N LYS A 19 -14.53 -5.73 -9.92
CA LYS A 19 -14.89 -4.71 -10.92
C LYS A 19 -15.13 -3.37 -10.22
N GLY A 20 -14.33 -2.35 -10.57
CA GLY A 20 -14.50 -0.98 -10.12
C GLY A 20 -13.26 -0.42 -9.44
N ALA A 21 -12.64 0.59 -10.05
CA ALA A 21 -11.42 1.20 -9.53
C ALA A 21 -11.62 1.85 -8.15
N LEU A 22 -12.75 2.53 -7.92
CA LEU A 22 -13.05 3.15 -6.62
C LEU A 22 -13.11 2.12 -5.49
N PHE A 23 -13.73 0.97 -5.75
CA PHE A 23 -13.80 -0.09 -4.74
C PHE A 23 -12.41 -0.65 -4.42
N ARG A 24 -11.57 -0.88 -5.44
CA ARG A 24 -10.19 -1.34 -5.22
C ARG A 24 -9.33 -0.31 -4.49
N HIS A 25 -9.56 0.98 -4.73
CA HIS A 25 -8.96 2.07 -3.96
C HIS A 25 -9.33 1.96 -2.48
N GLU A 26 -10.61 1.91 -2.13
CA GLU A 26 -11.04 1.77 -0.72
C GLU A 26 -10.47 0.51 -0.05
N ILE A 27 -10.35 -0.57 -0.81
CA ILE A 27 -9.73 -1.80 -0.37
C ILE A 27 -8.24 -1.59 -0.06
N ALA A 28 -7.48 -0.94 -0.94
CA ALA A 28 -6.08 -0.60 -0.69
C ALA A 28 -5.92 0.32 0.53
N TYR A 29 -6.80 1.33 0.67
CA TYR A 29 -6.84 2.25 1.82
C TYR A 29 -7.01 1.48 3.13
N VAL A 30 -8.02 0.60 3.21
CA VAL A 30 -8.26 -0.22 4.41
C VAL A 30 -7.09 -1.17 4.70
N LEU A 31 -6.45 -1.75 3.68
CA LEU A 31 -5.26 -2.58 3.86
C LEU A 31 -4.08 -1.77 4.43
N GLY A 32 -3.92 -0.51 4.00
CA GLY A 32 -2.96 0.43 4.57
C GLY A 32 -3.21 0.67 6.06
N GLN A 33 -4.47 0.88 6.47
CA GLN A 33 -4.85 1.04 7.88
C GLN A 33 -4.66 -0.22 8.72
N ILE A 34 -4.73 -1.41 8.11
CA ILE A 34 -4.50 -2.70 8.80
C ILE A 34 -2.99 -2.92 9.05
N GLN A 35 -2.11 -2.34 8.24
CA GLN A 35 -0.65 -2.41 8.35
C GLN A 35 -0.09 -3.84 8.48
N SER A 36 -0.69 -4.82 7.78
CA SER A 36 -0.21 -6.21 7.81
C SER A 36 0.75 -6.51 6.68
N ASP A 37 1.93 -7.05 7.02
CA ASP A 37 2.95 -7.53 6.08
C ASP A 37 2.40 -8.54 5.06
N ALA A 38 1.35 -9.29 5.43
CA ALA A 38 0.71 -10.26 4.55
C ALA A 38 0.09 -9.63 3.28
N CYS A 39 -0.12 -8.31 3.28
CA CYS A 39 -0.71 -7.56 2.18
C CYS A 39 0.33 -6.97 1.21
N VAL A 40 1.61 -6.93 1.61
CA VAL A 40 2.69 -6.24 0.86
C VAL A 40 2.78 -6.77 -0.56
N LYS A 41 2.71 -8.09 -0.74
CA LYS A 41 2.80 -8.73 -2.05
C LYS A 41 1.70 -8.21 -2.99
N GLN A 42 0.44 -8.21 -2.55
CA GLN A 42 -0.69 -7.87 -3.42
C GLN A 42 -0.81 -6.36 -3.66
N LEU A 43 -0.50 -5.54 -2.66
CA LEU A 43 -0.38 -4.09 -2.86
C LEU A 43 0.73 -3.77 -3.88
N SER A 44 1.87 -4.45 -3.76
CA SER A 44 2.98 -4.31 -4.72
C SER A 44 2.59 -4.77 -6.12
N GLU A 45 1.84 -5.87 -6.26
CA GLU A 45 1.33 -6.33 -7.57
C GLU A 45 0.43 -5.27 -8.23
N ASN A 46 -0.45 -4.62 -7.46
CA ASN A 46 -1.36 -3.58 -7.98
C ASN A 46 -0.64 -2.27 -8.32
N LEU A 47 0.31 -1.82 -7.48
CA LEU A 47 1.14 -0.66 -7.79
C LEU A 47 1.96 -0.86 -9.09
N GLN A 48 2.41 -2.09 -9.33
CA GLN A 48 3.22 -2.45 -10.50
C GLN A 48 2.40 -2.61 -11.79
N ASP A 49 1.07 -2.79 -11.71
CA ASP A 49 0.24 -2.97 -12.89
C ASP A 49 0.04 -1.65 -13.64
N VAL A 50 0.68 -1.53 -14.81
CA VAL A 50 0.57 -0.35 -15.69
C VAL A 50 -0.83 -0.15 -16.28
N ASN A 51 -1.67 -1.18 -16.24
CA ASN A 51 -3.06 -1.09 -16.71
C ASN A 51 -4.04 -0.77 -15.58
N GLU A 52 -3.57 -0.74 -14.33
CA GLU A 52 -4.38 -0.34 -13.20
C GLU A 52 -4.56 1.18 -13.17
N SER A 53 -5.71 1.61 -12.69
CA SER A 53 -6.04 3.01 -12.46
C SER A 53 -5.01 3.67 -11.57
N SER A 54 -4.49 4.83 -11.99
CA SER A 54 -3.56 5.64 -11.18
C SER A 54 -4.11 5.95 -9.78
N MET A 55 -5.44 6.06 -9.65
CA MET A 55 -6.15 6.13 -8.36
C MET A 55 -5.87 4.93 -7.43
N VAL A 56 -5.99 3.70 -7.92
CA VAL A 56 -5.74 2.50 -7.10
C VAL A 56 -4.25 2.37 -6.81
N ARG A 57 -3.40 2.69 -7.81
CA ARG A 57 -1.94 2.61 -7.68
C ARG A 57 -1.40 3.57 -6.62
N HIS A 58 -1.89 4.81 -6.55
CA HIS A 58 -1.45 5.73 -5.51
C HIS A 58 -1.80 5.21 -4.12
N GLU A 59 -3.00 4.65 -3.97
CA GLU A 59 -3.48 4.13 -2.70
C GLU A 59 -2.68 2.91 -2.25
N CYS A 60 -2.29 2.05 -3.19
CA CYS A 60 -1.35 0.98 -2.92
C CYS A 60 0.02 1.50 -2.48
N ALA A 61 0.52 2.60 -3.03
CA ALA A 61 1.77 3.20 -2.61
C ALA A 61 1.69 3.75 -1.17
N GLU A 62 0.64 4.49 -0.83
CA GLU A 62 0.44 5.00 0.54
C GLU A 62 0.28 3.87 1.57
N ALA A 63 -0.48 2.82 1.21
CA ALA A 63 -0.62 1.63 2.05
C ALA A 63 0.71 0.90 2.28
N LEU A 64 1.54 0.78 1.25
CA LEU A 64 2.89 0.20 1.36
C LEU A 64 3.79 1.05 2.27
N GLY A 65 3.70 2.38 2.17
CA GLY A 65 4.43 3.30 3.06
C GLY A 65 4.03 3.13 4.52
N SER A 66 2.73 2.96 4.77
CA SER A 66 2.18 2.71 6.11
C SER A 66 2.61 1.36 6.68
N ILE A 67 2.77 0.32 5.85
CA ILE A 67 3.26 -1.00 6.29
C ILE A 67 4.78 -0.96 6.59
N ALA A 68 5.54 -0.11 5.91
CA ALA A 68 6.93 0.21 6.21
C ALA A 68 7.93 -0.97 6.24
N THR A 69 7.65 -2.08 5.55
CA THR A 69 8.59 -3.21 5.44
C THR A 69 9.72 -2.94 4.43
N PRO A 70 10.88 -3.60 4.53
CA PRO A 70 11.96 -3.45 3.55
C PRO A 70 11.54 -3.78 2.10
N GLU A 71 10.64 -4.76 1.93
CA GLU A 71 10.09 -5.11 0.62
C GLU A 71 9.20 -3.98 0.07
N ALA A 72 8.30 -3.43 0.91
CA ALA A 72 7.45 -2.30 0.53
C ALA A 72 8.27 -1.07 0.13
N THR A 73 9.27 -0.70 0.94
CA THR A 73 10.18 0.43 0.68
C THR A 73 10.94 0.27 -0.64
N SER A 74 11.44 -0.94 -0.93
CA SER A 74 12.13 -1.23 -2.19
C SER A 74 11.22 -1.04 -3.41
N ILE A 75 9.95 -1.46 -3.30
CA ILE A 75 8.96 -1.25 -4.35
C ILE A 75 8.67 0.24 -4.52
N LEU A 76 8.45 1.01 -3.44
CA LEU A 76 8.18 2.44 -3.54
C LEU A 76 9.30 3.21 -4.24
N GLN A 77 10.57 2.90 -3.93
CA GLN A 77 11.73 3.53 -4.57
C GLN A 77 11.73 3.34 -6.10
N LYS A 78 11.33 2.15 -6.58
CA LYS A 78 11.24 1.86 -8.02
C LYS A 78 10.21 2.74 -8.74
N TYR A 79 9.15 3.16 -8.04
CA TYR A 79 8.03 3.92 -8.61
C TYR A 79 8.13 5.45 -8.40
N LEU A 80 9.24 5.95 -7.86
CA LEU A 80 9.56 7.39 -7.85
C LEU A 80 9.67 8.02 -9.25
N ILE A 81 9.87 7.20 -10.28
CA ILE A 81 9.99 7.62 -11.69
C ILE A 81 8.78 7.16 -12.53
N ASP A 82 7.67 6.78 -11.90
CA ASP A 82 6.46 6.32 -12.61
C ASP A 82 5.96 7.36 -13.63
N THR A 83 5.26 6.94 -14.69
CA THR A 83 4.69 7.88 -15.66
C THR A 83 3.60 8.75 -15.05
N GLU A 84 2.82 8.20 -14.12
CA GLU A 84 1.73 8.89 -13.46
C GLU A 84 2.25 9.78 -12.32
N ARG A 85 1.93 11.08 -12.39
CA ARG A 85 2.39 12.06 -11.39
C ARG A 85 1.91 11.70 -9.98
N VAL A 86 0.64 11.32 -9.85
CA VAL A 86 0.04 10.99 -8.55
C VAL A 86 0.75 9.81 -7.89
N VAL A 87 1.18 8.82 -8.66
CA VAL A 87 1.91 7.65 -8.15
C VAL A 87 3.29 8.06 -7.66
N ARG A 88 4.03 8.89 -8.43
CA ARG A 88 5.34 9.40 -8.00
C ARG A 88 5.24 10.19 -6.70
N GLU A 89 4.32 11.15 -6.62
CA GLU A 89 4.12 11.99 -5.44
C GLU A 89 3.75 11.16 -4.21
N SER A 90 2.88 10.15 -4.39
CA SER A 90 2.49 9.25 -3.31
C SER A 90 3.65 8.37 -2.85
N CYS A 91 4.51 7.89 -3.77
CA CYS A 91 5.71 7.13 -3.38
C CYS A 91 6.70 7.97 -2.58
N ILE A 92 6.82 9.28 -2.87
CA ILE A 92 7.67 10.19 -2.08
C ILE A 92 7.15 10.27 -0.64
N VAL A 93 5.86 10.60 -0.48
CA VAL A 93 5.24 10.72 0.84
C VAL A 93 5.26 9.39 1.60
N ALA A 94 5.00 8.28 0.91
CA ALA A 94 5.02 6.94 1.48
C ALA A 94 6.42 6.53 1.97
N LEU A 95 7.49 6.95 1.30
CA LEU A 95 8.85 6.72 1.76
C LEU A 95 9.18 7.54 3.01
N ASP A 96 8.79 8.82 3.03
CA ASP A 96 8.94 9.66 4.24
C ASP A 96 8.19 9.04 5.43
N MET A 97 6.98 8.51 5.19
CA MET A 97 6.19 7.79 6.21
C MET A 97 6.90 6.50 6.67
N SER A 98 7.39 5.70 5.72
CA SER A 98 8.12 4.45 6.04
C SER A 98 9.39 4.73 6.85
N GLU A 99 10.11 5.82 6.54
CA GLU A 99 11.25 6.26 7.34
C GLU A 99 10.84 6.69 8.75
N TYR A 100 9.72 7.41 8.88
CA TYR A 100 9.19 7.82 10.18
C TYR A 100 8.79 6.61 11.04
N GLU A 101 8.02 5.67 10.50
CA GLU A 101 7.59 4.44 11.17
C GLU A 101 8.77 3.55 11.62
N ASN A 102 9.82 3.49 10.79
CA ASN A 102 11.04 2.74 11.12
C ASN A 102 12.03 3.51 12.00
N SER A 103 11.79 4.80 12.27
CA SER A 103 12.64 5.59 13.15
C SER A 103 12.27 5.38 14.62
N ASP A 104 13.23 5.57 15.52
CA ASP A 104 13.00 5.47 16.98
C ASP A 104 11.97 6.51 17.50
N GLN A 105 11.49 7.45 16.67
CA GLN A 105 10.48 8.43 17.08
C GLN A 105 9.13 7.80 17.43
N PHE A 106 8.78 6.65 16.86
CA PHE A 106 7.54 5.95 17.20
C PHE A 106 7.59 5.29 18.59
N GLN A 107 8.79 4.99 19.10
CA GLN A 107 8.97 4.33 20.42
C GLN A 107 8.76 5.26 21.63
N PHE A 108 8.52 6.56 21.42
CA PHE A 108 8.39 7.56 22.49
C PHE A 108 6.98 8.14 22.65
N LEU A 109 5.98 7.61 21.95
CA LEU A 109 4.55 7.85 22.19
C LEU A 109 3.92 6.65 22.91
#